data_AF-A0A7J0AIF6-F1
#
_entry.id   AF-A0A7J0AIF6-F1
#
_cell.length_a   1.000
_cell.length_b   1.000
_cell.length_c   1.000
_cell.angle_alpha   90.00
_cell.angle_beta   90.00
_cell.angle_gamma   90.00
#
_symmetry.space_group_name_H-M   'P 1'
#
loop_
_entity.id
_entity.type
_entity.pdbx_description
1 polymer ?
#
loop_
_entity_poly.entity_id
_entity_poly.type
_entity_poly.pdbx_seq_one_letter_code
_entity_poly.pdbx_strand_id
1 'polypeptide(L)'
;MKKLLLILALVTMVVQSASARARVPITYGEHEKIEKVGTLPEGFTTDGGVQLDLGYKYTVFEIAFVPLWTTDEGKLVGYDTNDPDSYYDIDTLLEEDEVRAEVLSAAGVSELTDLYKMPFWDAWGGKLVALAVVALILYGIFGRDKKAKEPEAIAPAVEE
;
A
#
# COMPACT_ATOMS: atom_id res chain seq x y z
N MET A 1 10.65 -14.07 -26.95
CA MET A 1 11.76 -14.37 -26.03
C MET A 1 12.40 -13.10 -25.46
N LYS A 2 12.92 -12.17 -26.26
CA LYS A 2 13.53 -10.91 -25.74
C LYS A 2 12.60 -10.07 -24.84
N LYS A 3 11.31 -9.91 -25.18
CA LYS A 3 10.33 -9.17 -24.36
C LYS A 3 9.97 -9.88 -23.03
N LEU A 4 9.89 -11.22 -23.05
CA LEU A 4 9.69 -12.06 -21.87
C LEU A 4 10.90 -11.99 -20.92
N LEU A 5 12.12 -11.99 -21.48
CA LEU A 5 13.34 -11.75 -20.72
C LEU A 5 13.40 -10.34 -20.12
N LEU A 6 12.84 -9.33 -20.80
CA LEU A 6 12.78 -7.95 -20.31
C LEU A 6 11.78 -7.79 -19.15
N ILE A 7 10.62 -8.45 -19.23
CA ILE A 7 9.64 -8.49 -18.13
C ILE A 7 10.21 -9.27 -16.95
N LEU A 8 10.85 -10.41 -17.20
CA LEU A 8 11.53 -11.17 -16.16
C LEU A 8 12.71 -10.39 -15.53
N ALA A 9 13.46 -9.64 -16.34
CA ALA A 9 14.51 -8.74 -15.85
C ALA A 9 13.93 -7.59 -15.01
N LEU A 10 12.79 -7.01 -15.41
CA LEU A 10 12.13 -5.96 -14.65
C LEU A 10 11.59 -6.48 -13.30
N VAL A 11 10.95 -7.65 -13.31
CA VAL A 11 10.49 -8.32 -12.07
C VAL A 11 11.66 -8.64 -11.15
N THR A 12 12.75 -9.21 -11.69
CA THR A 12 13.95 -9.51 -10.88
C THR A 12 14.66 -8.26 -10.37
N MET A 13 14.63 -7.14 -11.09
CA MET A 13 15.23 -5.88 -10.64
C MET A 13 14.47 -5.27 -9.45
N VAL A 14 13.14 -5.36 -9.43
CA VAL A 14 12.30 -4.94 -8.28
C VAL A 14 12.59 -5.82 -7.05
N VAL A 15 12.81 -7.13 -7.24
CA VAL A 15 13.21 -8.03 -6.15
C VAL A 15 14.65 -7.78 -5.67
N GLN A 16 15.55 -7.34 -6.56
CA GLN A 16 16.95 -7.05 -6.20
C GLN A 16 17.16 -5.74 -5.46
N SER A 17 16.34 -4.71 -5.68
CA SER A 17 16.34 -3.51 -4.84
C SER A 17 15.97 -3.80 -3.37
N ALA A 18 15.28 -4.91 -3.09
CA ALA A 18 14.98 -5.35 -1.73
C ALA A 18 16.14 -6.12 -1.05
N SER A 19 17.21 -6.49 -1.78
CA SER A 19 18.26 -7.40 -1.27
C SER A 19 19.69 -6.86 -1.33
N ALA A 20 19.90 -5.61 -1.76
CA ALA A 20 21.25 -5.02 -1.94
C ALA A 20 21.57 -3.90 -0.95
N ARG A 21 21.22 -4.08 0.34
CA ARG A 21 21.80 -3.50 1.58
C ARG A 21 20.68 -3.48 2.62
N ALA A 22 20.94 -4.06 3.79
CA ALA A 22 19.99 -4.35 4.86
C ALA A 22 19.18 -5.63 4.63
N ARG A 23 19.22 -6.51 5.64
CA ARG A 23 18.40 -7.71 5.78
C ARG A 23 16.95 -7.28 6.03
N VAL A 24 16.27 -6.69 5.05
CA VAL A 24 14.84 -6.42 5.18
C VAL A 24 14.15 -7.73 4.79
N PRO A 25 13.60 -8.50 5.74
CA PRO A 25 12.87 -9.71 5.39
C PRO A 25 11.74 -9.30 4.44
N ILE A 26 11.64 -10.02 3.32
CA ILE A 26 10.49 -9.86 2.42
C ILE A 26 9.26 -10.15 3.27
N THR A 27 8.40 -9.15 3.44
CA THR A 27 7.18 -9.31 4.21
C THR A 27 6.24 -10.25 3.48
N TYR A 28 5.68 -11.19 4.22
CA TYR A 28 4.74 -12.19 3.71
C TYR A 28 3.74 -12.51 4.82
N GLY A 29 2.48 -12.20 4.57
CA GLY A 29 1.39 -12.52 5.48
C GLY A 29 0.64 -11.28 5.93
N GLU A 30 -0.06 -11.42 7.04
CA GLU A 30 -0.82 -10.36 7.68
C GLU A 30 0.09 -9.47 8.51
N HIS A 31 -0.06 -8.17 8.34
CA HIS A 31 0.67 -7.15 9.07
C HIS A 31 -0.32 -6.15 9.66
N GLU A 32 -0.30 -6.03 10.97
CA GLU A 32 -1.03 -4.97 11.69
C GLU A 32 -0.28 -3.65 11.55
N LYS A 33 -1.02 -2.58 11.24
CA LYS A 33 -0.49 -1.23 11.12
C LYS A 33 -1.36 -0.29 11.96
N ILE A 34 -0.73 0.70 12.58
CA ILE A 34 -1.41 1.78 13.31
C ILE A 34 -0.94 3.09 12.72
N GLU A 35 -1.87 3.87 12.21
CA GLU A 35 -1.60 5.17 11.59
C GLU A 35 -2.17 6.29 12.44
N LYS A 36 -1.40 7.34 12.68
CA LYS A 36 -1.87 8.51 13.42
C LYS A 36 -2.93 9.25 12.59
N VAL A 37 -4.14 9.33 13.11
CA VAL A 37 -5.27 10.00 12.43
C VAL A 37 -5.76 11.23 13.17
N GLY A 38 -5.37 11.42 14.43
CA GLY A 38 -5.72 12.60 15.20
C GLY A 38 -4.97 12.68 16.53
N THR A 39 -5.39 13.65 17.34
CA THR A 39 -4.95 13.80 18.74
C THR A 39 -6.13 13.47 19.64
N LEU A 40 -5.88 12.77 20.75
CA LEU A 40 -6.90 12.54 21.78
C LEU A 40 -6.99 13.74 22.74
N PRO A 41 -8.15 13.97 23.37
CA PRO A 41 -8.29 15.04 24.37
C PRO A 41 -7.41 14.80 25.61
N GLU A 42 -7.20 15.86 26.39
CA GLU A 42 -6.43 15.78 27.64
C GLU A 42 -7.11 14.82 28.63
N GLY A 43 -6.35 13.87 29.18
CA GLY A 43 -6.88 12.81 30.06
C GLY A 43 -6.65 11.40 29.54
N PHE A 44 -6.47 11.25 28.22
CA PHE A 44 -6.00 10.00 27.61
C PHE A 44 -4.48 9.87 27.79
N THR A 45 -4.08 9.49 29.00
CA THR A 45 -2.68 9.26 29.37
C THR A 45 -2.48 7.84 29.87
N THR A 46 -1.34 7.25 29.57
CA THR A 46 -0.92 5.99 30.20
C THR A 46 -0.58 6.22 31.69
N ASP A 47 -0.46 5.14 32.48
CA ASP A 47 -0.11 5.21 33.91
C ASP A 47 1.23 5.92 34.18
N GLY A 48 2.10 5.97 33.16
CA GLY A 48 3.37 6.72 33.16
C GLY A 48 3.26 8.22 32.78
N GLY A 49 2.05 8.74 32.53
CA GLY A 49 1.81 10.15 32.19
C GLY A 49 2.11 10.53 30.73
N VAL A 50 2.30 9.55 29.84
CA VAL A 50 2.46 9.81 28.40
C VAL A 50 1.09 10.01 27.76
N GLN A 51 0.93 11.12 27.04
CA GLN A 51 -0.28 11.43 26.28
C GLN A 51 -0.40 10.50 25.08
N LEU A 52 -1.57 9.87 24.94
CA LEU A 52 -1.88 8.99 23.83
C LEU A 52 -2.38 9.80 22.62
N ASP A 53 -2.05 9.32 21.43
CA ASP A 53 -2.55 9.82 20.16
C ASP A 53 -3.67 8.93 19.63
N LEU A 54 -4.51 9.49 18.75
CA LEU A 54 -5.57 8.74 18.09
C LEU A 54 -5.00 8.03 16.86
N GLY A 55 -5.03 6.71 16.88
CA GLY A 55 -4.58 5.83 15.81
C GLY A 55 -5.74 5.13 15.11
N TYR A 56 -5.60 4.90 13.80
CA TYR A 56 -6.40 3.94 13.05
C TYR A 56 -5.58 2.66 12.89
N LYS A 57 -6.03 1.59 13.56
CA LYS A 57 -5.42 0.26 13.49
C LYS A 57 -6.13 -0.58 12.45
N TYR A 58 -5.39 -1.17 11.52
CA TYR A 58 -5.92 -2.06 10.49
C TYR A 58 -4.91 -3.13 10.09
N THR A 59 -5.39 -4.25 9.55
CA THR A 59 -4.55 -5.37 9.11
C THR A 59 -4.55 -5.47 7.60
N VAL A 60 -3.35 -5.58 7.03
CA VAL A 60 -3.15 -5.75 5.59
C VAL A 60 -2.42 -7.04 5.31
N PHE A 61 -2.87 -7.78 4.31
CA PHE A 61 -2.11 -8.86 3.74
C PHE A 61 -1.13 -8.32 2.70
N GLU A 62 0.17 -8.43 2.97
CA GLU A 62 1.23 -7.98 2.07
C GLU A 62 2.16 -9.10 1.61
N ILE A 63 2.62 -8.97 0.36
CA ILE A 63 3.68 -9.80 -0.20
C ILE A 63 4.73 -8.85 -0.77
N ALA A 64 5.98 -8.97 -0.29
CA ALA A 64 7.10 -8.15 -0.72
C ALA A 64 6.79 -6.64 -0.66
N PHE A 65 6.27 -6.17 0.48
CA PHE A 65 5.85 -4.77 0.72
C PHE A 65 4.70 -4.27 -0.16
N VAL A 66 4.05 -5.16 -0.92
CA VAL A 66 2.88 -4.83 -1.75
C VAL A 66 1.60 -5.24 -1.02
N PRO A 67 0.75 -4.29 -0.61
CA PRO A 67 -0.50 -4.56 0.08
C PRO A 67 -1.54 -5.08 -0.91
N LEU A 68 -1.96 -6.34 -0.77
CA LEU A 68 -2.87 -6.97 -1.72
C LEU A 68 -4.33 -6.72 -1.36
N TRP A 69 -4.70 -6.90 -0.09
CA TRP A 69 -6.02 -6.60 0.45
C TRP A 69 -5.93 -6.32 1.95
N THR A 70 -6.92 -5.58 2.46
CA THR A 70 -7.14 -5.37 3.89
C THR A 70 -7.93 -6.56 4.44
N THR A 71 -7.50 -7.12 5.58
CA THR A 71 -8.13 -8.30 6.19
C THR A 71 -9.25 -7.92 7.16
N ASP A 72 -9.19 -6.73 7.75
CA ASP A 72 -10.21 -6.20 8.66
C ASP A 72 -10.76 -4.84 8.20
N GLU A 73 -11.82 -4.36 8.86
CA GLU A 73 -12.40 -3.03 8.64
C GLU A 73 -11.58 -1.92 9.33
N GLY A 74 -10.64 -2.32 10.18
CA GLY A 74 -9.87 -1.47 11.08
C GLY A 74 -10.72 -0.83 12.19
N LYS A 75 -10.03 -0.28 13.20
CA LYS A 75 -10.65 0.32 14.38
C LYS A 75 -9.84 1.49 14.93
N LEU A 76 -10.46 2.32 15.75
CA LEU A 76 -9.79 3.45 16.38
C LEU A 76 -9.18 3.01 17.72
N VAL A 77 -7.93 3.39 17.94
CA VAL A 77 -7.16 3.01 19.14
C VAL A 77 -6.44 4.23 19.69
N GLY A 78 -6.27 4.27 21.01
CA GLY A 78 -5.32 5.18 21.64
C GLY A 78 -3.94 4.53 21.67
N TYR A 79 -2.90 5.17 21.16
CA TYR A 79 -1.57 4.59 21.15
C TYR A 79 -0.47 5.62 21.45
N ASP A 80 0.68 5.14 21.94
CA ASP A 80 1.86 5.98 22.08
C ASP A 80 2.61 5.98 20.73
N THR A 81 2.80 7.16 20.13
CA THR A 81 3.57 7.30 18.89
C THR A 81 5.01 6.76 19.02
N ASN A 82 5.56 6.71 20.23
CA ASN A 82 6.89 6.17 20.49
C ASN A 82 6.92 4.63 20.65
N ASP A 83 5.77 4.00 20.91
CA ASP A 83 5.61 2.56 21.08
C ASP A 83 4.34 2.05 20.38
N PRO A 84 4.36 1.92 19.05
CA PRO A 84 3.19 1.56 18.26
C PRO A 84 2.70 0.12 18.48
N ASP A 85 3.49 -0.74 19.12
CA ASP A 85 3.06 -2.08 19.50
C ASP A 85 2.14 -2.06 20.74
N SER A 86 2.15 -0.95 21.49
CA SER A 86 1.31 -0.73 22.67
C SER A 86 0.13 0.17 22.31
N TYR A 87 -1.08 -0.39 22.37
CA TYR A 87 -2.31 0.33 22.10
C TYR A 87 -3.42 -0.04 23.07
N TYR A 88 -4.33 0.90 23.26
CA TYR A 88 -5.54 0.77 24.05
C TYR A 88 -6.74 0.80 23.12
N ASP A 89 -7.61 -0.20 23.27
CA ASP A 89 -8.89 -0.22 22.58
C ASP A 89 -9.79 0.86 23.18
N ILE A 90 -10.24 1.79 22.33
CA ILE A 90 -11.11 2.89 22.74
C ILE A 90 -12.48 2.82 22.06
N ASP A 91 -12.76 1.78 21.25
CA ASP A 91 -14.04 1.68 20.53
C ASP A 91 -15.23 1.72 21.51
N THR A 92 -15.11 1.05 22.66
CA THR A 92 -16.15 1.06 23.70
C THR A 92 -16.35 2.44 24.32
N LEU A 93 -15.29 3.23 24.47
CA LEU A 93 -15.38 4.61 24.96
C LEU A 93 -16.00 5.54 23.92
N LEU A 94 -15.75 5.28 22.63
CA LEU A 94 -16.33 6.03 21.52
C LEU A 94 -17.82 5.74 21.32
N GLU A 95 -18.40 4.73 21.99
CA GLU A 95 -19.85 4.52 22.03
C GLU A 95 -20.57 5.62 22.84
N GLU A 96 -19.89 6.22 23.81
CA GLU A 96 -20.41 7.32 24.63
C GLU A 96 -20.40 8.64 23.83
N ASP A 97 -21.56 9.28 23.70
CA ASP A 97 -21.71 10.48 22.85
C ASP A 97 -20.85 11.67 23.31
N GLU A 98 -20.64 11.82 24.62
CA GLU A 98 -19.80 12.89 25.19
C GLU A 98 -18.32 12.68 24.82
N VAL A 99 -17.79 11.47 25.06
CA VAL A 99 -16.42 11.10 24.72
C VAL A 99 -16.20 11.20 23.21
N ARG A 100 -17.15 10.72 22.40
CA ARG A 100 -17.09 10.82 20.94
C ARG A 100 -16.99 12.28 20.49
N ALA A 101 -17.81 13.17 21.05
CA ALA A 101 -17.79 14.59 20.68
C ALA A 101 -16.44 15.26 21.05
N GLU A 102 -15.87 14.91 22.21
CA GLU A 102 -14.56 15.42 22.62
C GLU A 102 -13.44 14.92 21.70
N VAL A 103 -13.43 13.63 21.34
CA VAL A 103 -12.45 13.05 20.41
C VAL A 103 -12.56 13.69 19.02
N LEU A 104 -13.78 13.86 18.49
CA LEU A 104 -14.00 14.52 17.20
C LEU A 104 -13.53 15.97 17.21
N SER A 105 -13.82 16.70 18.29
CA SER A 105 -13.38 18.09 18.50
C SER A 105 -11.84 18.18 18.57
N ALA A 106 -11.21 17.30 19.36
CA ALA A 106 -9.75 17.25 19.50
C ALA A 106 -9.05 16.86 18.20
N ALA A 107 -9.63 15.95 17.43
CA ALA A 107 -9.12 15.54 16.12
C ALA A 107 -9.47 16.52 14.99
N GLY A 108 -10.36 17.50 15.23
CA GLY A 108 -10.75 18.53 14.26
C GLY A 108 -11.62 18.01 13.11
N VAL A 109 -12.39 16.95 13.34
CA VAL A 109 -13.25 16.30 12.33
C VAL A 109 -14.72 16.30 12.77
N SER A 110 -15.64 16.22 11.80
CA SER A 110 -17.08 16.20 12.08
C SER A 110 -17.65 14.79 12.30
N GLU A 111 -17.04 13.78 11.69
CA GLU A 111 -17.51 12.40 11.76
C GLU A 111 -16.35 11.44 12.06
N LEU A 112 -16.65 10.32 12.72
CA LEU A 112 -15.64 9.28 12.97
C LEU A 112 -15.16 8.65 11.66
N THR A 113 -16.02 8.59 10.64
CA THR A 113 -15.72 8.11 9.28
C THR A 113 -14.50 8.79 8.68
N ASP A 114 -14.27 10.08 8.99
CA ASP A 114 -13.12 10.85 8.53
C ASP A 114 -11.79 10.42 9.16
N LEU A 115 -11.84 9.65 10.25
CA LEU A 115 -10.67 9.13 10.96
C LEU A 115 -10.26 7.73 10.48
N TYR A 116 -11.14 6.98 9.81
CA TYR A 116 -10.82 5.69 9.20
C TYR A 116 -10.06 5.90 7.87
N LYS A 117 -8.92 6.58 7.94
CA LYS A 117 -8.09 6.93 6.79
C LYS A 117 -6.85 6.06 6.72
N MET A 118 -6.89 5.13 5.78
CA MET A 118 -5.74 4.33 5.40
C MET A 118 -4.80 5.13 4.49
N PRO A 119 -3.46 4.97 4.62
CA PRO A 119 -2.49 5.50 3.70
C PRO A 119 -2.77 5.05 2.26
N PHE A 120 -2.46 5.92 1.31
CA PHE A 120 -2.68 5.65 -0.11
C PHE A 120 -2.07 4.33 -0.58
N TRP A 121 -0.86 4.00 -0.10
CA TRP A 121 -0.17 2.78 -0.49
C TRP A 121 -0.92 1.53 -0.03
N ASP A 122 -1.39 1.50 1.22
CA ASP A 122 -2.13 0.34 1.74
C ASP A 122 -3.51 0.18 1.06
N ALA A 123 -4.18 1.29 0.75
CA ALA A 123 -5.49 1.26 0.09
C ALA A 123 -5.44 0.90 -1.42
N TRP A 124 -4.39 1.32 -2.13
CA TRP A 124 -4.32 1.27 -3.60
C TRP A 124 -3.04 0.64 -4.18
N GLY A 125 -1.97 0.52 -3.41
CA GLY A 125 -0.64 0.11 -3.88
C GLY A 125 -0.66 -1.21 -4.64
N GLY A 126 -1.20 -2.28 -4.05
CA GLY A 126 -1.26 -3.58 -4.73
C GLY A 126 -2.19 -3.59 -5.94
N LYS A 127 -3.28 -2.81 -5.92
CA LYS A 127 -4.18 -2.68 -7.08
C LYS A 127 -3.45 -2.04 -8.27
N LEU A 128 -2.65 -1.01 -8.01
CA LEU A 128 -1.84 -0.33 -9.03
C LEU A 128 -0.74 -1.26 -9.58
N VAL A 129 -0.06 -1.99 -8.70
CA VAL A 129 0.95 -2.98 -9.11
C VAL A 129 0.31 -4.08 -9.97
N ALA A 130 -0.84 -4.62 -9.57
CA ALA A 130 -1.56 -5.62 -10.33
C ALA A 130 -1.97 -5.10 -11.71
N LEU A 131 -2.50 -3.87 -11.79
CA LEU A 131 -2.87 -3.23 -13.06
C LEU A 131 -1.65 -3.06 -13.97
N ALA A 132 -0.50 -2.63 -13.42
CA ALA A 132 0.73 -2.50 -14.18
C ALA A 132 1.20 -3.85 -14.75
N VAL A 133 1.13 -4.93 -13.96
CA VAL A 133 1.47 -6.28 -14.41
C VAL A 133 0.53 -6.73 -15.54
N VAL A 134 -0.78 -6.53 -15.40
CA VAL A 134 -1.77 -6.86 -16.43
C VAL A 134 -1.50 -6.06 -17.72
N ALA A 135 -1.25 -4.75 -17.61
CA ALA A 135 -0.93 -3.89 -18.76
C ALA A 135 0.33 -4.35 -19.49
N LEU A 136 1.38 -4.75 -18.78
CA LEU A 136 2.62 -5.29 -19.36
C LEU A 136 2.39 -6.61 -20.10
N ILE A 137 1.55 -7.50 -19.54
CA ILE A 137 1.18 -8.76 -20.20
C ILE A 137 0.43 -8.47 -21.51
N LEU A 138 -0.58 -7.60 -21.47
CA LEU A 138 -1.34 -7.21 -22.65
C LEU A 138 -0.46 -6.54 -23.71
N TYR A 139 0.44 -5.64 -23.31
CA TYR A 139 1.41 -5.03 -24.23
C TYR A 139 2.35 -6.08 -24.84
N GLY A 140 2.80 -7.07 -24.06
CA GLY A 140 3.64 -8.17 -24.54
C GLY A 140 2.94 -9.05 -25.58
N ILE A 141 1.65 -9.33 -25.39
CA ILE A 141 0.82 -10.17 -26.26
C ILE A 141 0.40 -9.40 -27.52
N PHE A 142 -0.20 -8.22 -27.36
CA PHE A 142 -0.82 -7.45 -28.44
C PHE A 142 0.11 -6.44 -29.12
N GLY A 143 1.22 -6.04 -28.50
CA GLY A 143 2.22 -5.12 -29.07
C GLY A 143 3.13 -5.77 -30.13
N ARG A 144 2.60 -6.71 -30.92
CA ARG A 144 3.28 -7.34 -32.06
C ARG A 144 2.55 -6.99 -33.35
N ASP A 145 2.94 -5.88 -33.93
CA ASP A 145 2.66 -5.49 -35.31
C ASP A 145 3.81 -4.58 -35.78
N LYS A 146 4.39 -4.64 -36.99
CA LYS A 146 4.51 -5.63 -38.05
C LYS A 146 5.95 -5.44 -38.54
N LYS A 147 6.73 -6.50 -38.79
CA LYS A 147 7.94 -6.32 -39.61
C LYS A 147 7.43 -5.96 -41.00
N ALA A 148 7.56 -4.70 -41.40
CA ALA A 148 7.45 -4.31 -42.79
C ALA A 148 8.42 -5.19 -43.57
N LYS A 149 7.91 -6.09 -44.40
CA LYS A 149 8.73 -6.77 -45.40
C LYS A 149 9.21 -5.66 -46.33
N GLU A 150 10.51 -5.39 -46.29
CA GLU A 150 11.22 -4.62 -47.31
C GLU A 150 10.88 -5.25 -48.68
N PRO A 151 10.41 -4.46 -49.67
CA PRO A 151 10.21 -5.00 -51.00
C PRO A 151 11.56 -5.45 -51.56
N GLU A 152 11.68 -6.72 -51.92
CA GLU A 152 12.84 -7.23 -52.66
C GLU A 152 13.01 -6.37 -53.91
N ALA A 153 14.15 -5.69 -54.00
CA ALA A 153 14.55 -4.97 -55.20
C ALA A 153 14.66 -5.98 -56.35
N ILE A 154 13.76 -5.88 -57.33
CA ILE A 154 13.84 -6.61 -58.58
C ILE A 154 15.14 -6.15 -59.26
N ALA A 155 16.13 -7.04 -59.35
CA ALA A 155 17.37 -6.80 -60.08
C ALA A 155 17.03 -6.52 -61.56
N PRO A 156 17.66 -5.53 -62.22
CA PRO A 156 17.39 -5.25 -63.63
C PRO A 156 17.83 -6.45 -64.47
N ALA A 157 16.94 -6.92 -65.32
CA ALA A 157 17.24 -7.92 -66.33
C ALA A 157 18.34 -7.39 -67.25
N VAL A 158 19.39 -8.18 -67.42
CA VAL A 158 20.42 -7.97 -68.43
C VAL A 158 19.78 -8.35 -69.77
N GLU A 159 19.57 -7.37 -70.66
CA GLU A 159 19.31 -7.62 -72.09
C GLU A 159 20.65 -7.67 -72.82
N GLU A 160 20.91 -8.78 -73.53
CA GLU A 160 21.95 -8.93 -74.56
C GLU A 160 21.50 -8.37 -75.91
#